data_AF-D2V8X0-F1
#
_entry.id   AF-D2V8X0-F1
#
_cell.length_a   1.000
_cell.length_b   1.000
_cell.length_c   1.000
_cell.angle_alpha   90.00
_cell.angle_beta   90.00
_cell.angle_gamma   90.00
#
_symmetry.space_group_name_H-M   'P 1'
#
loop_
_entity.id
_entity.type
_entity.pdbx_description
1 polymer ?
#
loop_
_entity_poly.entity_id
_entity_poly.type
_entity_poly.pdbx_seq_one_letter_code
_entity_poly.pdbx_strand_id
1 'polypeptide(L)'
;MSAELVSNGVLNLFETLASNSTITNTTHESLASTFPQYSQNVGSIVVSCVFISCYAIVVAIMSGILIRYRKEMKRNQILVFFLVFWCIGQQTLALIFRLAYNGRALWINLTYSDYTKIENFNQLLIPLYVFSAIESVAVYLQGAVIIVIICFILNIFLDTARVVNAMTQKAHKFIKYFFNIISTLFAVLIFLLAFVHVGVVLASKVATNFKANVIAILIVIFVIFAVTITIESIMFVFVGVRLILFVRKNSLGISQASSNFLQRPEVKIGALIVGMLISAYFQLLASIVAIITTSFNPVLHVIDYSLQALGILLFSIFVLLVYNPLVSYNMMNNKKDGKVIGNTTSEMKSERSTNNSKRSKGLSQIPNSPKSPVVDIALADCVSPSATTTTSVDQSVEEDK
;
A
#
# COMPACT_ATOMS: atom_id res chain seq x y z
N MET A 1 12.52 -36.04 -7.90
CA MET A 1 13.00 -36.70 -6.67
C MET A 1 13.04 -35.77 -5.44
N SER A 2 12.57 -34.52 -5.51
CA SER A 2 12.72 -33.51 -4.43
C SER A 2 11.43 -33.13 -3.69
N ALA A 3 10.23 -33.43 -4.21
CA ALA A 3 8.96 -33.08 -3.53
C ALA A 3 8.42 -34.23 -2.66
N GLU A 4 8.50 -35.47 -3.13
CA GLU A 4 8.06 -36.67 -2.39
C GLU A 4 8.89 -36.93 -1.14
N LEU A 5 10.21 -36.69 -1.23
CA LEU A 5 11.12 -36.86 -0.10
C LEU A 5 10.89 -35.81 1.00
N VAL A 6 10.54 -34.58 0.60
CA VAL A 6 10.14 -33.52 1.54
C VAL A 6 8.76 -33.83 2.13
N SER A 7 7.81 -34.28 1.32
CA SER A 7 6.47 -34.67 1.79
C SER A 7 6.53 -35.81 2.80
N ASN A 8 7.24 -36.89 2.48
CA ASN A 8 7.38 -38.06 3.37
C ASN A 8 8.22 -37.73 4.61
N GLY A 9 9.22 -36.86 4.49
CA GLY A 9 9.98 -36.36 5.64
C GLY A 9 9.13 -35.54 6.60
N VAL A 10 8.29 -34.64 6.08
CA VAL A 10 7.36 -33.83 6.88
C VAL A 10 6.30 -34.71 7.54
N LEU A 11 5.75 -35.69 6.81
CA LEU A 11 4.72 -36.60 7.32
C LEU A 11 5.27 -37.52 8.42
N ASN A 12 6.46 -38.09 8.23
CA ASN A 12 7.15 -38.89 9.25
C ASN A 12 7.54 -38.04 10.47
N LEU A 13 7.90 -36.76 10.28
CA LEU A 13 8.16 -35.85 11.40
C LEU A 13 6.88 -35.65 12.23
N PHE A 14 5.73 -35.42 11.56
CA PHE A 14 4.44 -35.28 12.23
C PHE A 14 4.00 -36.58 12.94
N GLU A 15 4.20 -37.76 12.34
CA GLU A 15 3.92 -39.04 13.01
C GLU A 15 4.82 -39.28 14.21
N THR A 16 6.12 -39.00 14.09
CA THR A 16 7.08 -39.18 15.20
C THR A 16 6.80 -38.20 16.34
N LEU A 17 6.35 -36.98 16.03
CA LEU A 17 5.90 -36.00 17.02
C LEU A 17 4.58 -36.43 17.69
N ALA A 18 3.68 -37.07 16.95
CA ALA A 18 2.42 -37.58 17.49
C ALA A 18 2.62 -38.82 18.38
N SER A 19 3.61 -39.67 18.11
CA SER A 19 3.84 -40.91 18.86
C SER A 19 4.63 -40.73 20.16
N ASN A 20 5.41 -39.65 20.30
CA ASN A 20 6.30 -39.43 21.45
C ASN A 20 5.69 -38.56 22.57
N SER A 21 4.46 -38.07 22.44
CA SER A 21 3.79 -37.37 23.53
C SER A 21 3.26 -38.38 24.56
N THR A 22 4.15 -38.92 25.38
CA THR A 22 3.80 -39.70 26.57
C THR A 22 3.01 -38.79 27.50
N ILE A 23 1.70 -39.02 27.62
CA ILE A 23 0.77 -38.17 28.39
C ILE A 23 1.07 -38.35 29.88
N THR A 24 1.92 -37.50 30.42
CA THR A 24 2.08 -37.30 31.86
C THR A 24 0.91 -36.45 32.35
N ASN A 25 0.00 -37.01 33.18
CA ASN A 25 -1.09 -36.34 33.92
C ASN A 25 -1.27 -34.83 33.64
N THR A 26 -1.74 -34.47 32.45
CA THR A 26 -2.02 -33.08 32.08
C THR A 26 -3.40 -32.72 32.60
N THR A 27 -3.50 -31.71 33.46
CA THR A 27 -4.78 -31.24 33.97
C THR A 27 -5.58 -30.53 32.88
N HIS A 28 -6.91 -30.55 32.97
CA HIS A 28 -7.81 -29.83 32.07
C HIS A 28 -7.42 -28.35 31.91
N GLU A 29 -7.03 -27.69 33.01
CA GLU A 29 -6.57 -26.29 33.00
C GLU A 29 -5.33 -26.07 32.13
N SER A 30 -4.37 -27.00 32.14
CA SER A 30 -3.17 -26.90 31.31
C SER A 30 -3.50 -26.99 29.80
N LEU A 31 -4.43 -27.87 29.41
CA LEU A 31 -4.90 -27.95 28.01
C LEU A 31 -5.76 -26.74 27.63
N ALA A 32 -6.66 -26.30 28.52
CA ALA A 32 -7.53 -25.16 28.28
C ALA A 32 -6.73 -23.86 28.03
N SER A 33 -5.57 -23.70 28.69
CA SER A 33 -4.68 -22.56 28.48
C SER A 33 -4.05 -22.48 27.08
N THR A 34 -4.09 -23.57 26.31
CA THR A 34 -3.57 -23.63 24.93
C THR A 34 -4.51 -22.98 23.93
N PHE A 35 -5.79 -22.84 24.27
CA PHE A 35 -6.81 -22.22 23.42
C PHE A 35 -7.10 -20.78 23.86
N PRO A 36 -7.40 -19.88 22.91
CA PRO A 36 -7.93 -18.57 23.26
C PRO A 36 -9.22 -18.69 24.07
N GLN A 37 -9.43 -17.76 24.98
CA GLN A 37 -10.65 -17.69 25.79
C GLN A 37 -11.89 -17.46 24.92
N TYR A 38 -13.06 -17.91 25.38
CA TYR A 38 -14.33 -17.75 24.66
C TYR A 38 -14.60 -16.31 24.21
N SER A 39 -14.44 -15.33 25.12
CA SER A 39 -14.64 -13.91 24.83
C SER A 39 -13.69 -13.39 23.75
N GLN A 40 -12.43 -13.82 23.77
CA GLN A 40 -11.42 -13.46 22.77
C GLN A 40 -11.76 -14.03 21.40
N ASN A 41 -12.17 -15.31 21.33
CA ASN A 41 -12.59 -15.93 20.07
C ASN A 41 -13.78 -15.19 19.45
N VAL A 42 -14.84 -14.93 20.24
CA VAL A 42 -16.04 -14.22 19.76
C VAL A 42 -15.69 -12.81 19.29
N GLY A 43 -14.95 -12.04 20.08
CA GLY A 43 -14.53 -10.68 19.71
C GLY A 43 -13.69 -10.66 18.42
N SER A 44 -12.74 -11.58 18.30
CA SER A 44 -11.89 -11.71 17.11
C SER A 44 -12.70 -12.08 15.85
N ILE A 45 -13.68 -12.99 15.98
CA ILE A 45 -14.58 -13.38 14.87
C ILE A 45 -15.40 -12.17 14.40
N VAL A 46 -16.04 -11.45 15.34
CA VAL A 46 -16.86 -10.27 15.01
C VAL A 46 -16.04 -9.21 14.29
N VAL A 47 -14.86 -8.87 14.83
CA VAL A 47 -13.94 -7.90 14.20
C VAL A 47 -13.54 -8.37 12.80
N SER A 48 -13.19 -9.64 12.63
CA SER A 48 -12.79 -10.19 11.34
C SER A 48 -13.92 -10.10 10.30
N CYS A 49 -15.15 -10.48 10.66
CA CYS A 49 -16.30 -10.41 9.76
C CYS A 49 -16.64 -8.96 9.35
N VAL A 50 -16.59 -8.02 10.29
CA VAL A 50 -16.84 -6.60 10.01
C VAL A 50 -15.80 -6.05 9.03
N PHE A 51 -14.51 -6.26 9.28
CA PHE A 51 -13.46 -5.72 8.41
C PHE A 51 -13.38 -6.43 7.06
N ILE A 52 -13.61 -7.74 6.98
CA ILE A 52 -13.74 -8.46 5.69
C ILE A 52 -14.86 -7.84 4.85
N SER A 53 -16.01 -7.54 5.45
CA SER A 53 -17.14 -6.90 4.76
C SER A 53 -16.78 -5.49 4.28
N CYS A 54 -16.14 -4.68 5.13
CA CYS A 54 -15.67 -3.35 4.75
C CYS A 54 -14.66 -3.40 3.59
N TYR A 55 -13.69 -4.32 3.63
CA TYR A 55 -12.72 -4.47 2.56
C TYR A 55 -13.35 -4.96 1.25
N ALA A 56 -14.32 -5.88 1.32
CA ALA A 56 -15.05 -6.32 0.14
C ALA A 56 -15.76 -5.14 -0.56
N ILE A 57 -16.40 -4.25 0.20
CA ILE A 57 -17.03 -3.02 -0.33
C ILE A 57 -15.99 -2.10 -0.96
N VAL A 58 -14.88 -1.82 -0.26
CA VAL A 58 -13.81 -0.95 -0.80
C VAL A 58 -13.20 -1.53 -2.07
N VAL A 59 -12.92 -2.83 -2.08
CA VAL A 59 -12.40 -3.56 -3.25
C VAL A 59 -13.38 -3.50 -4.41
N ALA A 60 -14.68 -3.70 -4.18
CA ALA A 60 -15.69 -3.61 -5.22
C ALA A 60 -15.74 -2.21 -5.85
N ILE A 61 -15.72 -1.16 -5.02
CA ILE A 61 -15.71 0.23 -5.48
C ILE A 61 -14.41 0.53 -6.26
N MET A 62 -13.25 0.17 -5.72
CA MET A 62 -11.95 0.37 -6.37
C MET A 62 -11.87 -0.36 -7.72
N SER A 63 -12.30 -1.62 -7.78
CA SER A 63 -12.39 -2.40 -9.01
C SER A 63 -13.33 -1.76 -10.03
N GLY A 64 -14.51 -1.30 -9.60
CA GLY A 64 -15.47 -0.60 -10.46
C GLY A 64 -14.88 0.68 -11.06
N ILE A 65 -14.18 1.48 -10.27
CA ILE A 65 -13.47 2.67 -10.75
C ILE A 65 -12.36 2.29 -11.72
N LEU A 66 -11.53 1.29 -11.37
CA LEU A 66 -10.42 0.85 -12.19
C LEU A 66 -10.91 0.35 -13.56
N ILE A 67 -11.97 -0.44 -13.60
CA ILE A 67 -12.56 -0.96 -14.85
C ILE A 67 -13.12 0.18 -15.69
N ARG A 68 -13.90 1.09 -15.09
CA ARG A 68 -14.59 2.17 -15.81
C ARG A 68 -13.62 3.22 -16.35
N TYR A 69 -12.58 3.57 -15.59
CA TYR A 69 -11.70 4.71 -15.89
C TYR A 69 -10.27 4.31 -16.26
N ARG A 70 -10.00 3.01 -16.47
CA ARG A 70 -8.65 2.48 -16.75
C ARG A 70 -7.87 3.26 -17.81
N LYS A 71 -8.54 3.59 -18.92
CA LYS A 71 -7.93 4.22 -20.10
C LYS A 71 -7.50 5.66 -19.85
N GLU A 72 -8.06 6.30 -18.84
CA GLU A 72 -7.88 7.71 -18.55
C GLU A 72 -6.95 7.94 -17.34
N MET A 73 -6.76 6.91 -16.52
CA MET A 73 -5.88 6.97 -15.36
C MET A 73 -4.40 6.95 -15.77
N LYS A 74 -3.60 7.78 -15.11
CA LYS A 74 -2.15 7.78 -15.31
C LYS A 74 -1.55 6.50 -14.74
N ARG A 75 -0.46 6.01 -15.35
CA ARG A 75 0.28 4.81 -14.91
C ARG A 75 0.56 4.80 -13.40
N ASN A 76 1.01 5.93 -12.85
CA ASN A 76 1.33 6.03 -11.42
C ASN A 76 0.08 5.88 -10.53
N GLN A 77 -1.09 6.35 -10.97
CA GLN A 77 -2.34 6.17 -10.22
C GLN A 77 -2.74 4.69 -10.23
N ILE A 78 -2.68 4.04 -11.39
CA ILE A 78 -2.97 2.60 -11.52
C ILE A 78 -2.06 1.78 -10.58
N LEU A 79 -0.77 2.12 -10.51
CA LEU A 79 0.17 1.47 -9.60
C LEU A 79 -0.17 1.70 -8.12
N VAL A 80 -0.57 2.93 -7.72
CA VAL A 80 -1.05 3.17 -6.33
C VAL A 80 -2.27 2.29 -6.04
N PHE A 81 -3.27 2.25 -6.94
CA PHE A 81 -4.45 1.40 -6.76
C PHE A 81 -4.08 -0.08 -6.62
N PHE A 82 -3.17 -0.57 -7.46
CA PHE A 82 -2.70 -1.95 -7.39
C PHE A 82 -2.01 -2.25 -6.05
N LEU A 83 -1.15 -1.36 -5.57
CA LEU A 83 -0.47 -1.53 -4.27
C LEU A 83 -1.46 -1.50 -3.10
N VAL A 84 -2.47 -0.63 -3.14
CA VAL A 84 -3.54 -0.62 -2.13
C VAL A 84 -4.37 -1.89 -2.20
N PHE A 85 -4.70 -2.38 -3.40
CA PHE A 85 -5.41 -3.65 -3.58
C PHE A 85 -4.61 -4.82 -2.99
N TRP A 86 -3.30 -4.84 -3.23
CA TRP A 86 -2.39 -5.84 -2.64
C TRP A 86 -2.40 -5.77 -1.11
N CYS A 87 -2.33 -4.57 -0.54
CA CYS A 87 -2.39 -4.34 0.91
C CYS A 87 -3.72 -4.82 1.52
N ILE A 88 -4.87 -4.47 0.90
CA ILE A 88 -6.19 -4.94 1.34
C ILE A 88 -6.31 -6.46 1.20
N GLY A 89 -5.86 -7.03 0.08
CA GLY A 89 -5.90 -8.46 -0.17
C GLY A 89 -5.13 -9.25 0.89
N GLN A 90 -3.94 -8.77 1.25
CA GLN A 90 -3.13 -9.39 2.28
C GLN A 90 -3.76 -9.28 3.68
N GLN A 91 -4.34 -8.13 4.02
CA GLN A 91 -5.07 -8.00 5.29
C GLN A 91 -6.32 -8.88 5.33
N THR A 92 -7.04 -8.97 4.22
CA THR A 92 -8.22 -9.84 4.10
C THR A 92 -7.81 -11.30 4.29
N LEU A 93 -6.68 -11.72 3.70
CA LEU A 93 -6.13 -13.05 3.89
C LEU A 93 -5.78 -13.32 5.37
N ALA A 94 -5.14 -12.37 6.05
CA ALA A 94 -4.86 -12.47 7.48
C ALA A 94 -6.15 -12.63 8.31
N LEU A 95 -7.19 -11.84 8.01
CA LEU A 95 -8.49 -11.92 8.69
C LEU A 95 -9.22 -13.24 8.42
N ILE A 96 -9.10 -13.82 7.22
CA ILE A 96 -9.67 -15.14 6.91
C ILE A 96 -8.99 -16.24 7.74
N PHE A 97 -7.66 -16.24 7.81
CA PHE A 97 -6.94 -17.21 8.64
C PHE A 97 -7.23 -17.03 10.13
N ARG A 98 -7.36 -15.78 10.59
CA ARG A 98 -7.81 -15.45 11.95
C ARG A 98 -9.22 -15.98 12.21
N LEU A 99 -10.14 -15.83 11.26
CA LEU A 99 -11.52 -16.33 11.36
C LEU A 99 -11.53 -17.86 11.43
N ALA A 100 -10.72 -18.54 10.61
CA ALA A 100 -10.57 -20.00 10.66
C ALA A 100 -9.97 -20.48 11.99
N TYR A 101 -8.93 -19.81 12.48
CA TYR A 101 -8.27 -20.09 13.76
C TYR A 101 -9.25 -19.93 14.95
N ASN A 102 -9.83 -18.75 15.12
CA ASN A 102 -10.73 -18.46 16.26
C ASN A 102 -12.06 -19.21 16.14
N GLY A 103 -12.56 -19.41 14.91
CA GLY A 103 -13.76 -20.20 14.66
C GLY A 103 -13.58 -21.67 15.05
N ARG A 104 -12.43 -22.26 14.70
CA ARG A 104 -12.11 -23.63 15.11
C ARG A 104 -11.90 -23.73 16.61
N ALA A 105 -11.16 -22.79 17.22
CA ALA A 105 -10.98 -22.75 18.68
C ALA A 105 -12.31 -22.63 19.42
N LEU A 106 -13.21 -21.74 18.97
CA LEU A 106 -14.54 -21.57 19.54
C LEU A 106 -15.38 -22.86 19.45
N TRP A 107 -15.36 -23.52 18.29
CA TRP A 107 -16.06 -24.78 18.10
C TRP A 107 -15.57 -25.86 19.07
N ILE A 108 -14.26 -25.98 19.28
CA ILE A 108 -13.68 -26.93 20.26
C ILE A 108 -14.17 -26.56 21.68
N ASN A 109 -14.07 -25.29 22.08
CA ASN A 109 -14.50 -24.82 23.41
C ASN A 109 -16.00 -25.07 23.68
N LEU A 110 -16.85 -25.05 22.64
CA LEU A 110 -18.28 -25.31 22.75
C LEU A 110 -18.64 -26.80 22.72
N THR A 111 -17.88 -27.59 21.96
CA THR A 111 -18.16 -29.02 21.76
C THR A 111 -17.66 -29.86 22.93
N TYR A 112 -16.52 -29.49 23.51
CA TYR A 112 -15.84 -30.27 24.53
C TYR A 112 -15.79 -29.48 25.84
N SER A 113 -16.62 -29.88 26.81
CA SER A 113 -16.53 -29.35 28.17
C SER A 113 -15.27 -29.85 28.90
N ASP A 114 -14.76 -31.03 28.50
CA ASP A 114 -13.58 -31.67 29.06
C ASP A 114 -12.60 -32.07 27.93
N TYR A 115 -11.49 -31.34 27.82
CA TYR A 115 -10.47 -31.56 26.78
C TYR A 115 -9.73 -32.90 26.93
N THR A 116 -9.75 -33.51 28.12
CA THR A 116 -9.04 -34.79 28.37
C THR A 116 -9.68 -35.97 27.65
N LYS A 117 -10.94 -35.83 27.22
CA LYS A 117 -11.72 -36.88 26.56
C LYS A 117 -11.61 -36.85 25.03
N ILE A 118 -10.80 -35.95 24.47
CA ILE A 118 -10.66 -35.79 23.03
C ILE A 118 -9.68 -36.83 22.51
N GLU A 119 -10.20 -37.89 21.89
CA GLU A 119 -9.38 -38.81 21.09
C GLU A 119 -8.70 -38.03 19.95
N ASN A 120 -7.39 -38.23 19.77
CA ASN A 120 -6.57 -37.54 18.76
C ASN A 120 -6.47 -36.01 18.90
N PHE A 121 -6.39 -35.49 20.13
CA PHE A 121 -6.22 -34.06 20.41
C PHE A 121 -5.13 -33.36 19.55
N ASN A 122 -4.00 -34.04 19.31
CA ASN A 122 -2.90 -33.52 18.47
C ASN A 122 -3.35 -33.18 17.03
N GLN A 123 -4.26 -33.97 16.43
CA GLN A 123 -4.76 -33.71 15.08
C GLN A 123 -5.63 -32.45 15.01
N LEU A 124 -6.25 -32.05 16.12
CA LEU A 124 -7.03 -30.81 16.20
C LEU A 124 -6.15 -29.57 16.43
N LEU A 125 -5.00 -29.73 17.09
CA LEU A 125 -4.05 -28.64 17.35
C LEU A 125 -3.25 -28.22 16.11
N ILE A 126 -2.83 -29.18 15.29
CA ILE A 126 -2.02 -28.90 14.08
C ILE A 126 -2.66 -27.82 13.18
N PRO A 127 -3.92 -27.93 12.73
CA PRO A 127 -4.52 -26.90 11.87
C PRO A 127 -4.65 -25.56 12.60
N LEU A 128 -4.87 -25.57 13.91
CA LEU A 128 -4.94 -24.35 14.73
C LEU A 128 -3.59 -23.61 14.71
N TYR A 129 -2.49 -24.34 14.88
CA TYR A 129 -1.15 -23.76 14.85
C TYR A 129 -0.75 -23.28 13.46
N VAL A 130 -1.11 -24.02 12.42
CA VAL A 130 -0.86 -23.62 11.03
C VAL A 130 -1.63 -22.35 10.67
N PHE A 131 -2.91 -22.24 11.01
CA PHE A 131 -3.68 -21.01 10.73
C PHE A 131 -3.14 -19.81 11.51
N SER A 132 -2.79 -19.97 12.79
CA SER A 132 -2.16 -18.92 13.58
C SER A 132 -0.80 -18.47 13.01
N ALA A 133 0.00 -19.43 12.51
CA ALA A 133 1.27 -19.15 11.87
C ALA A 133 1.10 -18.36 10.57
N ILE A 134 0.20 -18.79 9.69
CA ILE A 134 -0.05 -18.12 8.41
C ILE A 134 -0.64 -16.72 8.63
N GLU A 135 -1.58 -16.57 9.58
CA GLU A 135 -2.09 -15.27 10.00
C GLU A 135 -0.94 -14.34 10.41
N SER A 136 -0.04 -14.82 11.28
CA SER A 136 1.10 -14.05 11.76
C SER A 136 2.02 -13.62 10.61
N VAL A 137 2.36 -14.53 9.69
CA VAL A 137 3.15 -14.17 8.48
C VAL A 137 2.44 -13.07 7.69
N ALA A 138 1.14 -13.21 7.44
CA ALA A 138 0.37 -12.25 6.66
C ALA A 138 0.34 -10.87 7.33
N VAL A 139 0.23 -10.81 8.67
CA VAL A 139 0.29 -9.57 9.45
C VAL A 139 1.67 -8.90 9.34
N TYR A 140 2.76 -9.62 9.55
CA TYR A 140 4.11 -9.03 9.49
C TYR A 140 4.53 -8.62 8.09
N LEU A 141 4.20 -9.44 7.09
CA LEU A 141 4.45 -9.14 5.68
C LEU A 141 3.78 -7.81 5.29
N GLN A 142 2.72 -7.42 6.00
CA GLN A 142 1.96 -6.22 5.67
C GLN A 142 2.79 -4.99 5.98
N GLY A 143 3.54 -5.01 7.09
CA GLY A 143 4.50 -3.95 7.42
C GLY A 143 5.51 -3.69 6.30
N ALA A 144 6.02 -4.76 5.67
CA ALA A 144 6.89 -4.64 4.50
C ALA A 144 6.16 -4.02 3.29
N VAL A 145 4.91 -4.40 3.03
CA VAL A 145 4.09 -3.79 1.97
C VAL A 145 3.86 -2.30 2.20
N ILE A 146 3.60 -1.88 3.44
CA ILE A 146 3.41 -0.47 3.79
C ILE A 146 4.68 0.34 3.50
N ILE A 147 5.86 -0.18 3.88
CA ILE A 147 7.15 0.44 3.57
C ILE A 147 7.31 0.62 2.05
N VAL A 148 6.98 -0.40 1.27
CA VAL A 148 7.02 -0.31 -0.21
C VAL A 148 6.05 0.75 -0.74
N ILE A 149 4.84 0.87 -0.17
CA ILE A 149 3.86 1.90 -0.55
C ILE A 149 4.38 3.31 -0.22
N ILE A 150 4.91 3.52 0.98
CA ILE A 150 5.48 4.81 1.40
C ILE A 150 6.62 5.19 0.45
N CYS A 151 7.53 4.25 0.18
CA CYS A 151 8.65 4.43 -0.75
C CYS A 151 8.17 4.77 -2.17
N PHE A 152 7.15 4.08 -2.67
CA PHE A 152 6.58 4.33 -4.00
C PHE A 152 5.97 5.74 -4.11
N ILE A 153 5.19 6.16 -3.12
CA ILE A 153 4.57 7.50 -3.14
C ILE A 153 5.64 8.58 -2.94
N LEU A 154 6.64 8.34 -2.09
CA LEU A 154 7.80 9.23 -1.95
C LEU A 154 8.53 9.41 -3.29
N ASN A 155 8.73 8.34 -4.04
CA ASN A 155 9.30 8.40 -5.39
C ASN A 155 8.46 9.27 -6.35
N ILE A 156 7.13 9.15 -6.30
CA ILE A 156 6.23 10.01 -7.08
C ILE A 156 6.41 11.48 -6.68
N PHE A 157 6.51 11.78 -5.39
CA PHE A 157 6.71 13.14 -4.90
C PHE A 157 8.08 13.69 -5.32
N LEU A 158 9.13 12.89 -5.24
CA LEU A 158 10.48 13.28 -5.67
C LEU A 158 10.55 13.54 -7.17
N ASP A 159 9.97 12.67 -7.99
CA ASP A 159 9.92 12.86 -9.43
C ASP A 159 9.09 14.10 -9.81
N THR A 160 7.98 14.35 -9.10
CA THR A 160 7.18 15.56 -9.27
C THR A 160 7.98 16.80 -8.88
N ALA A 161 8.64 16.79 -7.72
CA ALA A 161 9.49 17.88 -7.23
C ALA A 161 10.61 18.22 -8.21
N ARG A 162 11.22 17.21 -8.85
CA ARG A 162 12.20 17.40 -9.92
C ARG A 162 11.60 18.08 -11.15
N VAL A 163 10.46 17.57 -11.65
CA VAL A 163 9.82 18.09 -12.87
C VAL A 163 9.43 19.56 -12.70
N VAL A 164 8.96 19.94 -11.52
CA VAL A 164 8.60 21.33 -11.24
C VAL A 164 9.81 22.22 -10.94
N ASN A 165 11.05 21.70 -10.95
CA ASN A 165 12.28 22.39 -10.57
C ASN A 165 12.33 22.83 -9.09
N ALA A 166 11.59 22.16 -8.20
CA ALA A 166 11.71 22.36 -6.75
C ALA A 166 13.01 21.78 -6.16
N MET A 167 13.67 20.90 -6.91
CA MET A 167 14.86 20.19 -6.46
C MET A 167 15.87 19.99 -7.58
N THR A 168 17.16 20.14 -7.26
CA THR A 168 18.24 19.94 -8.24
C THR A 168 18.33 18.48 -8.67
N GLN A 169 18.76 18.22 -9.91
CA GLN A 169 18.86 16.86 -10.45
C GLN A 169 19.83 15.97 -9.64
N LYS A 170 20.91 16.56 -9.11
CA LYS A 170 21.90 15.85 -8.26
C LYS A 170 21.25 15.42 -6.94
N ALA A 171 20.55 16.32 -6.25
CA ALA A 171 19.85 16.02 -5.02
C ALA A 171 18.75 14.97 -5.26
N HIS A 172 18.01 15.07 -6.37
CA HIS A 172 16.97 14.09 -6.75
C HIS A 172 17.52 12.68 -6.88
N LYS A 173 18.59 12.50 -7.67
CA LYS A 173 19.21 11.19 -7.82
C LYS A 173 19.67 10.64 -6.46
N PHE A 174 20.40 11.44 -5.69
CA PHE A 174 20.93 11.00 -4.39
C PHE A 174 19.82 10.56 -3.43
N ILE A 175 18.82 11.43 -3.19
CA ILE A 175 17.71 11.16 -2.28
C ILE A 175 16.92 9.93 -2.74
N LYS A 176 16.60 9.84 -4.03
CA LYS A 176 15.84 8.71 -4.60
C LYS A 176 16.56 7.37 -4.40
N TYR A 177 17.85 7.29 -4.73
CA TYR A 177 18.62 6.06 -4.56
C TYR A 177 18.77 5.69 -3.08
N PHE A 178 19.09 6.67 -2.24
CA PHE A 178 19.25 6.46 -0.80
C PHE A 178 17.99 5.88 -0.17
N PHE A 179 16.82 6.46 -0.43
CA PHE A 179 15.56 5.95 0.12
C PHE A 179 15.17 4.59 -0.44
N ASN A 180 15.29 4.38 -1.75
CA ASN A 180 14.95 3.07 -2.32
C ASN A 180 15.79 1.95 -1.74
N ILE A 181 17.10 2.17 -1.56
CA ILE A 181 18.00 1.18 -0.97
C ILE A 181 17.61 0.91 0.49
N ILE A 182 17.41 1.97 1.30
CA ILE A 182 17.08 1.83 2.72
C ILE A 182 15.71 1.16 2.92
N SER A 183 14.67 1.61 2.23
CA SER A 183 13.33 1.03 2.31
C SER A 183 13.33 -0.44 1.86
N THR A 184 14.05 -0.77 0.78
CA THR A 184 14.16 -2.16 0.31
C THR A 184 14.89 -3.03 1.32
N LEU A 185 16.00 -2.54 1.89
CA LEU A 185 16.77 -3.26 2.92
C LEU A 185 15.90 -3.56 4.14
N PHE A 186 15.16 -2.57 4.66
CA PHE A 186 14.28 -2.75 5.81
C PHE A 186 13.07 -3.64 5.50
N ALA A 187 12.48 -3.54 4.30
CA ALA A 187 11.39 -4.42 3.88
C ALA A 187 11.84 -5.89 3.83
N VAL A 188 13.03 -6.16 3.28
CA VAL A 188 13.63 -7.50 3.27
C VAL A 188 13.95 -7.98 4.69
N LEU A 189 14.48 -7.10 5.54
CA LEU A 189 14.78 -7.43 6.94
C LEU A 189 13.51 -7.82 7.72
N ILE A 190 12.44 -7.04 7.61
CA ILE A 190 11.14 -7.34 8.24
C ILE A 190 10.57 -8.65 7.69
N PHE A 191 10.66 -8.87 6.37
CA PHE A 191 10.25 -10.12 5.74
C PHE A 191 10.96 -11.32 6.36
N LEU A 192 12.30 -11.29 6.44
CA LEU A 192 13.08 -12.39 7.04
C LEU A 192 12.75 -12.60 8.52
N LEU A 193 12.64 -11.52 9.29
CA LEU A 193 12.29 -11.60 10.71
C LEU A 193 10.87 -12.16 10.94
N ALA A 194 9.92 -11.90 10.03
CA ALA A 194 8.58 -12.49 10.09
C ALA A 194 8.64 -14.02 10.00
N PHE A 195 9.43 -14.58 9.07
CA PHE A 195 9.61 -16.03 8.94
C PHE A 195 10.32 -16.62 10.15
N VAL A 196 11.36 -15.94 10.66
CA VAL A 196 12.06 -16.37 11.88
C VAL A 196 11.10 -16.40 13.07
N HIS A 197 10.29 -15.35 13.26
CA HIS A 197 9.30 -15.30 14.33
C HIS A 197 8.29 -16.44 14.22
N VAL A 198 7.73 -16.68 13.03
CA VAL A 198 6.76 -17.76 12.83
C VAL A 198 7.39 -19.13 13.01
N GLY A 199 8.63 -19.33 12.56
CA GLY A 199 9.39 -20.56 12.80
C GLY A 199 9.63 -20.81 14.28
N VAL A 200 10.01 -19.79 15.05
CA VAL A 200 10.20 -19.89 16.50
C VAL A 200 8.89 -20.15 17.23
N VAL A 201 7.80 -19.47 16.85
CA VAL A 201 6.47 -19.71 17.43
C VAL A 201 6.02 -21.15 17.16
N LEU A 202 6.15 -21.63 15.93
CA LEU A 202 5.77 -23.00 15.58
C LEU A 202 6.65 -24.03 16.30
N ALA A 203 7.96 -23.81 16.34
CA ALA A 203 8.90 -24.66 17.07
C ALA A 203 8.58 -24.70 18.57
N SER A 204 8.24 -23.57 19.18
CA SER A 204 7.87 -23.52 20.60
C SER A 204 6.56 -24.24 20.92
N LYS A 205 5.62 -24.29 19.96
CA LYS A 205 4.33 -25.00 20.09
C LYS A 205 4.43 -26.49 19.80
N VAL A 206 5.36 -26.92 18.95
CA VAL A 206 5.52 -28.31 18.52
C VAL A 206 6.59 -29.06 19.33
N ALA A 207 7.71 -28.40 19.63
CA ALA A 207 8.78 -28.99 20.43
C ALA A 207 8.61 -28.61 21.90
N THR A 208 8.12 -29.55 22.70
CA THR A 208 7.88 -29.39 24.16
C THR A 208 9.14 -28.97 24.94
N ASN A 209 10.33 -29.20 24.40
CA ASN A 209 11.60 -28.85 25.03
C ASN A 209 12.15 -27.47 24.62
N PHE A 210 11.52 -26.76 23.66
CA PHE A 210 12.05 -25.51 23.12
C PHE A 210 11.44 -24.28 23.81
N LYS A 211 12.06 -23.85 24.92
CA LYS A 211 11.68 -22.62 25.64
C LYS A 211 12.35 -21.39 25.01
N ALA A 212 11.89 -20.97 23.83
CA ALA A 212 12.34 -19.71 23.24
C ALA A 212 11.58 -18.51 23.81
N ASN A 213 12.29 -17.40 24.02
CA ASN A 213 11.69 -16.14 24.42
C ASN A 213 11.09 -15.42 23.19
N VAL A 214 9.85 -15.80 22.83
CA VAL A 214 9.10 -15.22 21.70
C VAL A 214 8.94 -13.71 21.84
N ILE A 215 8.79 -13.20 23.08
CA ILE A 215 8.60 -11.78 23.38
C ILE A 215 9.82 -10.97 22.96
N ALA A 216 11.03 -11.48 23.18
CA ALA A 216 12.26 -10.79 22.79
C ALA A 216 12.33 -10.57 21.26
N ILE A 217 11.94 -11.57 20.47
CA ILE A 217 11.90 -11.47 19.00
C ILE A 217 10.87 -10.42 18.58
N LEU A 218 9.69 -10.42 19.20
CA LEU A 218 8.63 -9.45 18.92
C LEU A 218 9.08 -8.01 19.19
N ILE A 219 9.79 -7.78 20.32
CA ILE A 219 10.34 -6.46 20.66
C ILE A 219 11.36 -6.01 19.61
N VAL A 220 12.25 -6.90 19.15
CA VAL A 220 13.24 -6.58 18.10
C VAL A 220 12.55 -6.20 16.79
N ILE A 221 11.54 -6.97 16.36
CA ILE A 221 10.75 -6.67 15.16
C ILE A 221 10.08 -5.29 15.30
N PHE A 222 9.48 -5.02 16.46
CA PHE A 222 8.84 -3.74 16.73
C PHE A 222 9.81 -2.56 16.69
N VAL A 223 10.99 -2.67 17.31
CA VAL A 223 11.99 -1.59 17.31
C VAL A 223 12.43 -1.29 15.87
N ILE A 224 12.71 -2.31 15.06
CA ILE A 224 13.08 -2.15 13.65
C ILE A 224 11.94 -1.49 12.87
N PHE A 225 10.71 -1.97 13.04
CA PHE A 225 9.53 -1.42 12.37
C PHE A 225 9.28 0.04 12.76
N ALA A 226 9.33 0.36 14.05
CA ALA A 226 9.09 1.70 14.58
C ALA A 226 10.14 2.71 14.09
N VAL A 227 11.42 2.33 14.11
CA VAL A 227 12.51 3.18 13.59
C VAL A 227 12.33 3.42 12.09
N THR A 228 12.03 2.36 11.32
CA THR A 228 11.83 2.45 9.86
C THR A 228 10.67 3.38 9.52
N ILE A 229 9.49 3.12 10.09
CA ILE A 229 8.29 3.93 9.86
C ILE A 229 8.50 5.38 10.27
N THR A 230 9.22 5.64 11.38
CA THR A 230 9.49 7.01 11.83
C THR A 230 10.41 7.75 10.86
N ILE A 231 11.50 7.14 10.42
CA ILE A 231 12.44 7.74 9.45
C ILE A 231 11.73 8.02 8.12
N GLU A 232 10.97 7.05 7.60
CA GLU A 232 10.23 7.21 6.36
C GLU A 232 9.15 8.29 6.47
N SER A 233 8.41 8.34 7.58
CA SER A 233 7.37 9.35 7.82
C SER A 233 7.95 10.77 7.88
N ILE A 234 9.08 10.97 8.58
CA ILE A 234 9.76 12.28 8.65
C ILE A 234 10.14 12.75 7.26
N MET A 235 10.73 11.85 6.47
CA MET A 235 11.21 12.18 5.12
C MET A 235 10.08 12.41 4.14
N PHE A 236 9.02 11.60 4.28
CA PHE A 236 7.80 11.75 3.52
C PHE A 236 7.10 13.08 3.78
N VAL A 237 7.00 13.52 5.04
CA VAL A 237 6.50 14.86 5.39
C VAL A 237 7.41 15.95 4.86
N PHE A 238 8.72 15.82 5.04
CA PHE A 238 9.68 16.84 4.59
C PHE A 238 9.60 17.09 3.08
N VAL A 239 9.61 16.02 2.27
CA VAL A 239 9.49 16.10 0.81
C VAL A 239 8.10 16.59 0.41
N GLY A 240 7.05 16.07 1.05
CA GLY A 240 5.67 16.44 0.79
C GLY A 240 5.39 17.93 1.04
N VAL A 241 5.82 18.48 2.18
CA VAL A 241 5.68 19.90 2.53
C VAL A 241 6.44 20.78 1.55
N ARG A 242 7.69 20.43 1.19
CA ARG A 242 8.45 21.17 0.17
C ARG A 242 7.73 21.19 -1.17
N LEU A 243 7.16 20.06 -1.59
CA LEU A 243 6.39 19.98 -2.83
C LEU A 243 5.14 20.86 -2.76
N ILE A 244 4.38 20.84 -1.66
CA ILE A 244 3.19 21.69 -1.46
C ILE A 244 3.56 23.17 -1.52
N LEU A 245 4.60 23.60 -0.80
CA LEU A 245 5.05 25.00 -0.80
C LEU A 245 5.44 25.48 -2.20
N PHE A 246 6.13 24.62 -2.95
CA PHE A 246 6.54 24.92 -4.31
C PHE A 246 5.36 25.01 -5.28
N VAL A 247 4.45 24.04 -5.23
CA VAL A 247 3.22 24.03 -6.04
C VAL A 247 2.36 25.25 -5.71
N ARG A 248 2.24 25.63 -4.43
CA ARG A 248 1.51 26.82 -4.01
C ARG A 248 2.13 28.09 -4.58
N LYS A 249 3.47 28.24 -4.50
CA LYS A 249 4.16 29.42 -5.04
C LYS A 249 3.94 29.60 -6.55
N ASN A 250 3.96 28.49 -7.31
CA ASN A 250 3.85 28.54 -8.77
C ASN A 250 2.40 28.51 -9.28
N SER A 251 1.44 28.02 -8.48
CA SER A 251 0.02 27.96 -8.85
C SER A 251 -0.75 29.26 -8.58
N LEU A 252 -0.16 30.23 -7.88
CA LEU A 252 -0.78 31.54 -7.63
C LEU A 252 -1.15 32.29 -8.93
N GLY A 253 -0.54 31.96 -10.07
CA GLY A 253 -0.91 32.51 -11.39
C GLY A 253 -2.06 31.77 -12.12
N ILE A 254 -2.41 30.55 -11.71
CA ILE A 254 -3.36 29.66 -12.45
C ILE A 254 -4.59 29.28 -11.60
N SER A 255 -4.49 29.33 -10.26
CA SER A 255 -5.47 28.77 -9.32
C SER A 255 -6.77 29.57 -9.16
N GLN A 256 -6.88 30.78 -9.70
CA GLN A 256 -8.15 31.53 -9.70
C GLN A 256 -9.23 30.91 -10.60
N ALA A 257 -8.89 29.93 -11.46
CA ALA A 257 -9.79 29.40 -12.48
C ALA A 257 -10.56 28.11 -12.11
N SER A 258 -10.35 27.51 -10.93
CA SER A 258 -11.08 26.31 -10.50
C SER A 258 -11.77 26.52 -9.15
N SER A 259 -13.10 26.45 -9.15
CA SER A 259 -13.95 26.57 -7.96
C SER A 259 -13.88 25.36 -7.02
N ASN A 260 -13.34 24.22 -7.47
CA ASN A 260 -13.35 22.98 -6.69
C ASN A 260 -12.08 22.82 -5.85
N PHE A 261 -12.19 23.06 -4.54
CA PHE A 261 -11.09 22.92 -3.57
C PHE A 261 -10.39 21.55 -3.63
N LEU A 262 -11.15 20.45 -3.75
CA LEU A 262 -10.60 19.07 -3.75
C LEU A 262 -9.76 18.74 -4.98
N GLN A 263 -9.88 19.48 -6.07
CA GLN A 263 -9.09 19.23 -7.27
C GLN A 263 -7.70 19.85 -7.21
N ARG A 264 -7.47 20.76 -6.26
CA ARG A 264 -6.18 21.44 -6.15
C ARG A 264 -5.07 20.43 -5.86
N PRO A 265 -3.96 20.48 -6.61
CA PRO A 265 -2.87 19.52 -6.45
C PRO A 265 -2.30 19.54 -5.02
N GLU A 266 -2.27 20.70 -4.37
CA GLU A 266 -1.87 20.81 -2.95
C GLU A 266 -2.76 19.99 -2.00
N VAL A 267 -4.08 19.96 -2.23
CA VAL A 267 -5.04 19.23 -1.39
C VAL A 267 -4.88 17.73 -1.61
N LYS A 268 -4.66 17.28 -2.85
CA LYS A 268 -4.40 15.86 -3.16
C LYS A 268 -3.12 15.36 -2.50
N ILE A 269 -2.03 16.13 -2.60
CA ILE A 269 -0.76 15.80 -1.95
C ILE A 269 -0.93 15.80 -0.42
N GLY A 270 -1.57 16.84 0.13
CA GLY A 270 -1.83 16.94 1.57
C GLY A 270 -2.69 15.80 2.12
N ALA A 271 -3.78 15.45 1.43
CA ALA A 271 -4.65 14.34 1.82
C ALA A 271 -3.92 12.99 1.77
N LEU A 272 -3.06 12.77 0.76
CA LEU A 272 -2.24 11.56 0.69
C LEU A 272 -1.22 11.50 1.82
N ILE A 273 -0.62 12.65 2.19
CA ILE A 273 0.30 12.73 3.33
C ILE A 273 -0.42 12.37 4.63
N VAL A 274 -1.55 13.03 4.90
CA VAL A 274 -2.34 12.81 6.11
C VAL A 274 -2.84 11.36 6.19
N GLY A 275 -3.40 10.82 5.10
CA GLY A 275 -3.91 9.45 5.08
C GLY A 275 -2.82 8.40 5.34
N MET A 276 -1.63 8.59 4.77
CA MET A 276 -0.49 7.70 4.99
C MET A 276 0.04 7.80 6.43
N LEU A 277 0.19 9.01 6.98
CA LEU A 277 0.65 9.19 8.36
C LEU A 277 -0.33 8.57 9.35
N ILE A 278 -1.62 8.86 9.22
CA ILE A 278 -2.65 8.29 10.09
C ILE A 278 -2.58 6.76 10.06
N SER A 279 -2.50 6.17 8.87
CA SER A 279 -2.36 4.71 8.72
C SER A 279 -1.10 4.16 9.40
N ALA A 280 0.05 4.80 9.19
CA ALA A 280 1.31 4.37 9.79
C ALA A 280 1.28 4.45 11.33
N TYR A 281 0.67 5.51 11.89
CA TYR A 281 0.50 5.65 13.33
C TYR A 281 -0.46 4.61 13.91
N PHE A 282 -1.58 4.30 13.22
CA PHE A 282 -2.49 3.22 13.66
C PHE A 282 -1.80 1.86 13.68
N GLN A 283 -0.93 1.57 12.72
CA GLN A 283 -0.15 0.33 12.68
C GLN A 283 0.92 0.29 13.77
N LEU A 284 1.60 1.41 14.02
CA LEU A 284 2.56 1.52 15.12
C LEU A 284 1.87 1.30 16.47
N LEU A 285 0.69 1.91 16.67
CA LEU A 285 -0.12 1.73 17.86
C LEU A 285 -0.60 0.27 18.00
N ALA A 286 -1.04 -0.35 16.90
CA ALA A 286 -1.40 -1.77 16.88
C ALA A 286 -0.23 -2.66 17.33
N SER A 287 0.99 -2.41 16.84
CA SER A 287 2.18 -3.16 17.27
C SER A 287 2.53 -2.96 18.75
N ILE A 288 2.37 -1.74 19.29
CA ILE A 288 2.55 -1.47 20.73
C ILE A 288 1.52 -2.26 21.54
N VAL A 289 0.25 -2.19 21.15
CA VAL A 289 -0.83 -2.93 21.81
C VAL A 289 -0.57 -4.43 21.71
N ALA A 290 -0.15 -4.96 20.56
CA ALA A 290 0.19 -6.38 20.39
C ALA A 290 1.27 -6.86 21.38
N ILE A 291 2.32 -6.06 21.63
CA ILE A 291 3.35 -6.39 22.63
C ILE A 291 2.78 -6.41 24.05
N ILE A 292 2.03 -5.37 24.42
CA ILE A 292 1.45 -5.23 25.76
C ILE A 292 0.46 -6.37 26.02
N THR A 293 -0.41 -6.66 25.07
CA THR A 293 -1.43 -7.70 25.18
C THR A 293 -0.82 -9.09 25.28
N THR A 294 0.24 -9.37 24.51
CA THR A 294 1.00 -10.62 24.62
C THR A 294 1.61 -10.82 26.01
N SER A 295 1.97 -9.72 26.71
CA SER A 295 2.63 -9.78 28.01
C SER A 295 1.68 -9.79 29.21
N PHE A 296 0.54 -9.08 29.11
CA PHE A 296 -0.34 -8.84 30.27
C PHE A 296 -1.72 -9.48 30.17
N ASN A 297 -2.39 -9.39 29.02
CA ASN A 297 -3.76 -9.86 28.89
C ASN A 297 -4.10 -10.22 27.43
N PRO A 298 -4.18 -11.53 27.10
CA PRO A 298 -4.51 -12.01 25.77
C PRO A 298 -5.90 -11.57 25.26
N VAL A 299 -6.85 -11.27 26.14
CA VAL A 299 -8.22 -10.86 25.74
C VAL A 299 -8.20 -9.54 24.96
N LEU A 300 -7.21 -8.69 25.23
CA LEU A 300 -7.07 -7.39 24.58
C LEU A 300 -6.55 -7.50 23.13
N HIS A 301 -6.19 -8.70 22.64
CA HIS A 301 -5.74 -8.91 21.26
C HIS A 301 -6.73 -8.44 20.18
N VAL A 302 -8.01 -8.31 20.55
CA VAL A 302 -9.06 -7.79 19.67
C VAL A 302 -8.78 -6.33 19.29
N ILE A 303 -8.09 -5.56 20.14
CA ILE A 303 -7.82 -4.14 19.95
C ILE A 303 -6.72 -3.92 18.91
N ASP A 304 -5.57 -4.58 19.00
CA ASP A 304 -4.50 -4.49 17.99
C ASP A 304 -4.98 -4.97 16.63
N TYR A 305 -5.77 -6.04 16.58
CA TYR A 305 -6.40 -6.50 15.34
C TYR A 305 -7.29 -5.43 14.70
N SER A 306 -8.08 -4.74 15.52
CA SER A 306 -8.96 -3.67 15.06
C SER A 306 -8.17 -2.45 14.59
N LEU A 307 -7.13 -2.04 15.32
CA LEU A 307 -6.29 -0.90 14.98
C LEU A 307 -5.51 -1.13 13.68
N GLN A 308 -4.95 -2.33 13.51
CA GLN A 308 -4.24 -2.71 12.29
C GLN A 308 -5.16 -2.65 11.07
N ALA A 309 -6.35 -3.26 11.16
CA ALA A 309 -7.32 -3.25 10.06
C ALA A 309 -7.84 -1.83 9.77
N LEU A 310 -8.15 -1.06 10.82
CA LEU A 310 -8.62 0.32 10.69
C LEU A 310 -7.61 1.21 9.97
N GLY A 311 -6.32 1.11 10.29
CA GLY A 311 -5.27 1.90 9.63
C GLY A 311 -5.26 1.70 8.11
N ILE A 312 -5.31 0.44 7.66
CA ILE A 312 -5.32 0.09 6.23
C ILE A 312 -6.61 0.54 5.55
N LEU A 313 -7.74 0.39 6.24
CA LEU A 313 -9.04 0.82 5.72
C LEU A 313 -9.06 2.34 5.50
N LEU A 314 -8.60 3.11 6.48
CA LEU A 314 -8.50 4.57 6.37
C LEU A 314 -7.59 4.96 5.21
N PHE A 315 -6.40 4.36 5.11
CA PHE A 315 -5.49 4.63 3.99
C PHE A 315 -6.15 4.38 2.63
N SER A 316 -6.85 3.25 2.50
CA SER A 316 -7.53 2.86 1.27
C SER A 316 -8.63 3.85 0.89
N ILE A 317 -9.41 4.32 1.87
CA ILE A 317 -10.44 5.36 1.68
C ILE A 317 -9.79 6.67 1.25
N PHE A 318 -8.68 7.10 1.86
CA PHE A 318 -7.97 8.31 1.43
C PHE A 318 -7.48 8.22 -0.02
N VAL A 319 -6.86 7.09 -0.40
CA VAL A 319 -6.41 6.86 -1.78
C VAL A 319 -7.60 6.91 -2.75
N LEU A 320 -8.70 6.25 -2.39
CA LEU A 320 -9.94 6.25 -3.18
C LEU A 320 -10.47 7.68 -3.38
N LEU A 321 -10.56 8.47 -2.32
CA LEU A 321 -11.06 9.86 -2.37
C LEU A 321 -10.13 10.77 -3.19
N VAL A 322 -8.82 10.66 -3.01
CA VAL A 322 -7.81 11.50 -3.69
C VAL A 322 -7.78 11.24 -5.19
N TYR A 323 -7.93 9.99 -5.60
CA TYR A 323 -7.84 9.58 -6.99
C TYR A 323 -9.18 9.26 -7.65
N ASN A 324 -10.30 9.63 -7.04
CA ASN A 324 -11.62 9.42 -7.64
C ASN A 324 -11.74 10.26 -8.94
N PRO A 325 -11.84 9.62 -10.12
CA PRO A 325 -11.96 10.34 -11.39
C PRO A 325 -13.28 11.12 -11.49
N LEU A 326 -14.36 10.68 -10.81
CA LEU A 326 -15.64 11.40 -10.77
C LEU A 326 -15.48 12.83 -10.26
N VAL A 327 -14.56 13.02 -9.31
CA VAL A 327 -14.24 14.35 -8.77
C VAL A 327 -13.51 15.20 -9.80
N SER A 328 -12.70 14.60 -10.70
CA SER A 328 -11.95 15.35 -11.74
C SER A 328 -12.76 15.62 -13.01
N TYR A 329 -13.68 14.72 -13.40
CA TYR A 329 -14.38 14.81 -14.71
C TYR A 329 -15.45 15.89 -14.82
N ASN A 330 -16.17 16.20 -13.73
CA ASN A 330 -17.27 17.18 -13.75
C ASN A 330 -16.86 18.59 -14.20
N MET A 331 -15.55 18.91 -14.27
CA MET A 331 -15.06 20.21 -14.72
C MET A 331 -14.72 20.31 -16.21
N MET A 332 -14.40 19.19 -16.87
CA MET A 332 -14.01 19.23 -18.29
C MET A 332 -15.22 19.39 -19.21
N ASN A 333 -16.38 18.87 -18.80
CA ASN A 333 -17.64 19.04 -19.53
C ASN A 333 -18.21 20.47 -19.39
N ASN A 334 -18.15 21.08 -18.20
CA ASN A 334 -18.65 22.45 -17.99
C ASN A 334 -17.88 23.53 -18.76
N LYS A 335 -16.65 23.26 -19.23
CA LYS A 335 -15.89 24.21 -20.07
C LYS A 335 -16.25 24.16 -21.55
N LYS A 336 -16.86 23.08 -22.05
CA LYS A 336 -17.22 22.95 -23.47
C LYS A 336 -18.53 23.64 -23.83
N ASP A 337 -19.43 23.83 -22.87
CA ASP A 337 -20.75 24.43 -23.12
C ASP A 337 -20.78 25.97 -22.99
N GLY A 338 -19.67 26.60 -22.59
CA GLY A 338 -19.58 28.05 -22.42
C GLY A 338 -19.18 28.86 -23.65
N LYS A 339 -19.03 28.25 -24.85
CA LYS A 339 -18.53 28.94 -26.06
C LYS A 339 -19.50 28.94 -27.24
N VAL A 340 -20.80 29.09 -26.97
CA VAL A 340 -21.82 29.40 -27.98
C VAL A 340 -22.81 30.42 -27.43
N ILE A 341 -22.36 31.64 -27.15
CA ILE A 341 -23.23 32.82 -27.14
C ILE A 341 -22.66 33.75 -28.20
N GLY A 342 -23.42 33.88 -29.28
CA GLY A 342 -22.98 34.39 -30.57
C GLY A 342 -22.55 35.85 -30.54
N ASN A 343 -21.40 36.11 -31.15
CA ASN A 343 -21.22 37.35 -31.90
C ASN A 343 -21.99 37.20 -33.21
N THR A 344 -23.26 37.56 -33.17
CA THR A 344 -24.00 37.93 -34.38
C THR A 344 -23.56 39.35 -34.77
N THR A 345 -22.30 39.50 -35.20
CA THR A 345 -21.85 40.74 -35.81
C THR A 345 -22.31 40.71 -37.26
N SER A 346 -23.35 41.49 -37.56
CA SER A 346 -23.83 41.72 -38.91
C SER A 346 -22.72 42.32 -39.78
N GLU A 347 -22.10 41.51 -40.62
CA GLU A 347 -21.33 42.00 -41.76
C GLU A 347 -22.31 42.50 -42.82
N MET A 348 -22.55 43.82 -42.82
CA MET A 348 -23.16 44.51 -43.94
C MET A 348 -22.03 45.05 -44.82
N LYS A 349 -21.79 44.33 -45.93
CA LYS A 349 -21.17 44.75 -47.20
C LYS A 349 -20.54 46.15 -47.23
N SER A 350 -19.23 46.21 -47.37
CA SER A 350 -18.52 47.39 -47.90
C SER A 350 -17.91 47.04 -49.25
N GLU A 351 -18.31 47.81 -50.26
CA GLU A 351 -17.88 47.71 -51.64
C GLU A 351 -16.42 48.12 -51.86
N ARG A 352 -15.86 47.42 -52.83
CA ARG A 352 -14.52 47.45 -53.37
C ARG A 352 -14.24 48.79 -54.07
N SER A 353 -13.27 49.56 -53.58
CA SER A 353 -12.65 50.64 -54.36
C SER A 353 -11.14 50.50 -54.35
N THR A 354 -10.63 50.06 -55.49
CA THR A 354 -9.24 50.11 -55.94
C THR A 354 -8.80 51.55 -56.17
N ASN A 355 -7.69 51.98 -55.55
CA ASN A 355 -6.74 52.88 -56.22
C ASN A 355 -5.38 53.02 -55.51
N ASN A 356 -4.33 52.75 -56.29
CA ASN A 356 -3.03 53.43 -56.39
C ASN A 356 -2.34 54.01 -55.13
N SER A 357 -1.04 53.70 -54.98
CA SER A 357 0.07 54.65 -55.25
C SER A 357 1.33 54.42 -54.39
N LYS A 358 2.45 54.22 -55.10
CA LYS A 358 3.81 54.75 -54.87
C LYS A 358 4.54 54.49 -53.53
N ARG A 359 5.60 53.67 -53.66
CA ARG A 359 7.03 54.04 -53.60
C ARG A 359 7.42 55.11 -52.55
N SER A 360 8.10 54.67 -51.50
CA SER A 360 9.07 55.48 -50.74
C SER A 360 10.17 54.59 -50.18
N LYS A 361 11.41 54.85 -50.62
CA LYS A 361 12.65 54.36 -50.02
C LYS A 361 12.96 55.27 -48.82
N GLY A 362 13.33 54.69 -47.68
CA GLY A 362 13.82 55.44 -46.53
C GLY A 362 14.65 54.56 -45.61
N LEU A 363 15.97 54.68 -45.77
CA LEU A 363 17.02 54.08 -44.95
C LEU A 363 17.19 54.93 -43.69
N SER A 364 17.15 54.34 -42.48
CA SER A 364 17.92 54.85 -41.33
C SER A 364 18.17 53.75 -40.29
N GLN A 365 19.35 53.85 -39.68
CA GLN A 365 20.05 52.88 -38.84
C GLN A 365 19.77 53.07 -37.33
N ILE A 366 19.65 51.94 -36.60
CA ILE A 366 20.31 51.55 -35.31
C ILE A 366 19.98 52.39 -34.02
N PRO A 367 20.04 51.90 -32.74
CA PRO A 367 20.39 50.57 -32.16
C PRO A 367 19.42 49.98 -31.09
N ASN A 368 19.61 48.68 -30.81
CA ASN A 368 19.58 47.98 -29.51
C ASN A 368 18.40 48.18 -28.53
N SER A 369 17.55 47.15 -28.46
CA SER A 369 16.89 46.72 -27.22
C SER A 369 17.08 45.21 -27.08
N PRO A 370 17.68 44.70 -25.99
CA PRO A 370 17.75 43.28 -25.74
C PRO A 370 16.35 42.77 -25.39
N LYS A 371 15.69 42.13 -26.36
CA LYS A 371 14.50 41.32 -26.11
C LYS A 371 14.90 40.14 -25.23
N SER A 372 14.44 40.17 -23.99
CA SER A 372 14.35 38.99 -23.13
C SER A 372 13.59 37.89 -23.89
N PRO A 373 14.14 36.68 -24.02
CA PRO A 373 13.36 35.54 -24.49
C PRO A 373 12.38 35.18 -23.37
N VAL A 374 11.12 35.60 -23.52
CA VAL A 374 9.99 34.92 -22.88
C VAL A 374 9.98 33.52 -23.48
N VAL A 375 10.59 32.59 -22.74
CA VAL A 375 10.43 31.16 -22.98
C VAL A 375 9.00 30.84 -22.60
N ASP A 376 8.12 30.83 -23.59
CA ASP A 376 6.83 30.15 -23.50
C ASP A 376 7.14 28.66 -23.31
N ILE A 377 7.14 28.24 -22.05
CA ILE A 377 7.15 26.82 -21.67
C ILE A 377 5.77 26.28 -22.04
N ALA A 378 5.65 25.84 -23.29
CA ALA A 378 4.60 24.95 -23.74
C ALA A 378 4.68 23.66 -22.90
N LEU A 379 3.90 23.64 -21.82
CA LEU A 379 3.66 22.48 -20.98
C LEU A 379 2.60 21.60 -21.66
N ALA A 380 2.97 20.95 -22.76
CA ALA A 380 2.23 19.86 -23.36
C ALA A 380 3.22 18.87 -23.98
N ASP A 381 2.98 17.58 -23.73
CA ASP A 381 3.70 16.43 -24.28
C ASP A 381 5.09 16.13 -23.71
N CYS A 382 5.11 15.69 -22.44
CA CYS A 382 6.13 14.73 -22.01
C CYS A 382 5.87 13.38 -22.69
N VAL A 383 6.52 13.23 -23.84
CA VAL A 383 6.86 11.98 -24.53
C VAL A 383 7.25 10.89 -23.52
N SER A 384 6.54 9.76 -23.59
CA SER A 384 6.97 8.51 -22.97
C SER A 384 8.05 7.89 -23.85
N PRO A 385 9.25 7.56 -23.34
CA PRO A 385 10.16 6.70 -24.08
C PRO A 385 9.62 5.26 -24.05
N SER A 386 9.10 4.80 -25.19
CA SER A 386 8.91 3.38 -25.47
C SER A 386 10.28 2.78 -25.77
N ALA A 387 10.82 1.98 -24.85
CA ALA A 387 11.92 1.09 -25.15
C ALA A 387 11.31 -0.27 -25.56
N THR A 388 11.10 -0.43 -26.88
CA THR A 388 10.90 -1.75 -27.48
C THR A 388 12.25 -2.17 -28.06
N THR A 389 12.99 -3.00 -27.33
CA THR A 389 14.12 -3.73 -27.91
C THR A 389 13.60 -5.07 -28.42
N THR A 390 13.23 -5.12 -29.68
CA THR A 390 13.08 -6.36 -30.45
C THR A 390 14.47 -6.83 -30.85
N THR A 391 14.98 -7.84 -30.17
CA THR A 391 16.06 -8.69 -30.69
C THR A 391 15.42 -9.79 -31.52
N SER A 392 15.44 -9.62 -32.84
CA SER A 392 15.25 -10.70 -33.80
C SER A 392 16.50 -11.58 -33.76
N VAL A 393 16.37 -12.80 -33.24
CA VAL A 393 17.35 -13.88 -33.47
C VAL A 393 16.80 -14.73 -34.59
N ASP A 394 17.38 -14.54 -35.76
CA ASP A 394 17.40 -15.49 -36.87
C ASP A 394 18.54 -16.48 -36.55
N GLN A 395 18.24 -17.78 -36.43
CA GLN A 395 19.13 -18.84 -36.95
C GLN A 395 18.50 -20.24 -36.92
N SER A 396 18.32 -20.75 -38.13
CA SER A 396 18.64 -22.10 -38.62
C SER A 396 18.04 -23.34 -37.92
N VAL A 397 17.06 -23.88 -38.65
CA VAL A 397 16.91 -25.30 -39.01
C VAL A 397 18.23 -26.08 -38.96
N GLU A 398 18.25 -27.17 -38.19
CA GLU A 398 19.04 -28.37 -38.50
C GLU A 398 18.22 -29.60 -38.06
N GLU A 399 17.68 -30.29 -39.07
CA GLU A 399 17.23 -31.68 -38.98
C GLU A 399 18.45 -32.57 -38.76
N ASP A 400 18.44 -33.43 -37.75
CA ASP A 400 18.84 -34.84 -37.92
C ASP A 400 18.63 -35.68 -36.64
N LYS A 401 17.91 -36.79 -36.83
CA LYS A 401 17.76 -38.03 -36.01
C LYS A 401 16.92 -38.03 -34.73
#